data_AF-A0A1M6WT92-F1
#
_entry.id   AF-A0A1M6WT92-F1
#
_cell.length_a   1.000
_cell.length_b   1.000
_cell.length_c   1.000
_cell.angle_alpha   90.00
_cell.angle_beta   90.00
_cell.angle_gamma   90.00
#
_symmetry.space_group_name_H-M   'P 1'
#
loop_
_entity.id
_entity.type
_entity.pdbx_description
1 polymer ?
#
loop_
_entity_poly.entity_id
_entity_poly.type
_entity_poly.pdbx_seq_one_letter_code
_entity_poly.pdbx_strand_id
1 'polypeptide(L)'
;MHSQFVTVSAKDPIISRWLNKPYREPLLLLLLSIFVGIIGGLGAILFRAMIHWFFLLFHVSPEVTHSPLRIIIPAIGLLLVGFITNYFAREVKGHGVPQILESLALRGGRIRPRIA
;
A
#
# COMPACT_ATOMS: atom_id res chain seq x y z
N MET A 1 -43.15 13.16 -36.97
CA MET A 1 -41.98 12.47 -36.40
C MET A 1 -41.82 12.94 -34.95
N HIS A 2 -42.41 12.22 -34.01
CA HIS A 2 -42.37 12.48 -32.57
C HIS A 2 -41.92 11.17 -31.91
N SER A 3 -40.63 11.02 -31.63
CA SER A 3 -40.12 9.88 -30.88
C SER A 3 -40.12 10.24 -29.40
N GLN A 4 -41.04 9.59 -28.69
CA GLN A 4 -41.38 9.79 -27.30
C GLN A 4 -40.22 9.45 -26.37
N PHE A 5 -40.15 10.23 -25.29
CA PHE A 5 -39.31 10.10 -24.13
C PHE A 5 -39.35 8.67 -23.56
N VAL A 6 -38.16 8.11 -23.33
CA VAL A 6 -37.96 6.89 -22.53
C VAL A 6 -38.30 7.25 -21.08
N THR A 7 -39.55 7.10 -20.68
CA THR A 7 -39.94 7.11 -19.26
C THR A 7 -39.56 5.76 -18.66
N VAL A 8 -38.38 5.67 -18.06
CA VAL A 8 -37.98 4.50 -17.25
C VAL A 8 -38.97 4.38 -16.10
N SER A 9 -39.87 3.40 -16.23
CA SER A 9 -41.00 3.16 -15.33
C SER A 9 -40.51 2.58 -14.02
N ALA A 10 -40.91 3.25 -12.94
CA ALA A 10 -40.44 3.07 -11.56
C ALA A 10 -40.94 1.78 -10.87
N LYS A 11 -40.61 0.60 -11.42
CA LYS A 11 -40.90 -0.67 -10.74
C LYS A 11 -39.90 -1.80 -11.01
N ASP A 12 -38.65 -1.46 -11.29
CA ASP A 12 -37.60 -2.47 -11.44
C ASP A 12 -37.20 -3.00 -10.05
N PRO A 13 -37.43 -4.29 -9.74
CA PRO A 13 -37.07 -4.89 -8.44
C PRO A 13 -35.54 -4.88 -8.20
N ILE A 14 -34.76 -4.62 -9.24
CA ILE A 14 -33.31 -4.47 -9.21
C ILE A 14 -32.96 -3.12 -8.56
N ILE A 15 -33.58 -2.02 -8.98
CA ILE A 15 -33.24 -0.65 -8.52
C ILE A 15 -33.63 -0.46 -7.05
N SER A 16 -34.79 -0.99 -6.64
CA SER A 16 -35.22 -0.93 -5.24
C SER A 16 -34.31 -1.73 -4.29
N ARG A 17 -33.65 -2.80 -4.76
CA ARG A 17 -32.63 -3.54 -4.01
C ARG A 17 -31.36 -2.73 -3.75
N TRP A 18 -30.98 -1.84 -4.67
CA TRP A 18 -29.84 -0.94 -4.50
C TRP A 18 -30.20 0.27 -3.62
N LEU A 19 -31.44 0.74 -3.70
CA LEU A 19 -31.92 1.90 -2.95
C LEU A 19 -32.25 1.58 -1.47
N ASN A 20 -32.63 0.34 -1.16
CA ASN A 20 -33.05 -0.09 0.18
C ASN A 20 -31.91 -0.64 1.06
N LYS A 21 -30.64 -0.39 0.74
CA LYS A 21 -29.52 -0.76 1.62
C LYS A 21 -29.30 0.32 2.68
N PRO A 22 -29.26 -0.02 3.98
CA PRO A 22 -29.05 0.95 5.05
C PRO A 22 -27.73 1.71 4.88
N TYR A 23 -27.80 3.02 4.71
CA TYR A 23 -26.70 3.96 4.41
C TYR A 23 -25.65 4.14 5.53
N ARG A 24 -25.64 3.30 6.56
CA ARG A 24 -24.70 3.43 7.69
C ARG A 24 -23.34 2.79 7.42
N GLU A 25 -23.32 1.69 6.66
CA GLU A 25 -22.09 0.97 6.29
C GLU A 25 -21.15 1.76 5.32
N PRO A 26 -21.66 2.46 4.29
CA PRO A 26 -20.80 3.18 3.33
C PRO A 26 -19.98 4.31 3.96
N LEU A 27 -20.53 4.98 4.99
CA LEU A 27 -19.87 6.09 5.65
C LEU A 27 -18.70 5.61 6.52
N LEU A 28 -18.86 4.47 7.19
CA LEU A 28 -17.78 3.84 7.96
C LEU A 28 -16.65 3.37 7.02
N LEU A 29 -17.00 2.75 5.89
CA LEU A 29 -16.03 2.33 4.88
C LEU A 29 -15.27 3.52 4.26
N LEU A 30 -15.96 4.64 4.00
CA LEU A 30 -15.34 5.86 3.49
C LEU A 30 -14.34 6.43 4.50
N LEU A 31 -14.75 6.57 5.76
CA LEU A 31 -13.87 7.04 6.84
C LEU A 31 -12.65 6.13 7.01
N LEU A 32 -12.85 4.81 7.00
CA LEU A 32 -11.77 3.84 7.14
C LEU A 32 -10.80 3.91 5.96
N SER A 33 -11.31 4.07 4.73
CA SER A 33 -10.49 4.22 3.53
C SER A 33 -9.61 5.48 3.58
N ILE A 34 -10.19 6.62 3.99
CA ILE A 34 -9.45 7.87 4.17
C ILE A 34 -8.36 7.69 5.24
N PHE A 35 -8.71 7.08 6.36
CA PHE A 35 -7.77 6.85 7.47
C PHE A 35 -6.59 5.97 7.06
N VAL A 36 -6.85 4.83 6.40
CA VAL A 36 -5.82 3.93 5.89
C VAL A 36 -4.95 4.62 4.83
N GLY A 37 -5.57 5.43 3.96
CA GLY A 37 -4.85 6.21 2.95
C GLY A 37 -3.90 7.25 3.54
N ILE A 38 -4.32 7.97 4.58
CA ILE A 38 -3.47 8.95 5.29
C ILE A 38 -2.28 8.24 5.95
N ILE A 39 -2.51 7.14 6.66
CA ILE A 39 -1.44 6.40 7.33
C ILE A 39 -0.44 5.83 6.32
N GLY A 40 -0.93 5.21 5.24
CA GLY A 40 -0.09 4.68 4.18
C GLY A 40 0.71 5.77 3.46
N GLY A 41 0.09 6.91 3.18
CA GLY A 41 0.72 8.07 2.57
C GLY A 41 1.81 8.68 3.46
N LEU A 42 1.54 8.89 4.75
CA LEU A 42 2.53 9.38 5.71
C LEU A 42 3.70 8.41 5.87
N GLY A 43 3.42 7.10 5.93
CA GLY A 43 4.45 6.06 5.95
C GLY A 43 5.36 6.12 4.73
N ALA A 44 4.80 6.32 3.54
CA ALA A 44 5.57 6.46 2.30
C ALA A 44 6.45 7.72 2.28
N ILE A 45 5.92 8.85 2.75
CA ILE A 45 6.68 10.11 2.84
C ILE A 45 7.83 9.97 3.85
N LEU A 46 7.56 9.39 5.01
CA LEU A 46 8.58 9.13 6.04
C LEU A 46 9.68 8.21 5.50
N PHE A 47 9.31 7.09 4.88
CA PHE A 47 10.26 6.16 4.28
C PHE A 47 11.13 6.83 3.22
N ARG A 48 10.52 7.63 2.33
CA ARG A 48 11.24 8.41 1.33
C ARG A 48 12.19 9.42 1.95
N ALA A 49 11.76 10.12 3.00
CA ALA A 49 12.59 11.07 3.72
C ALA A 49 13.79 10.38 4.38
N MET A 50 13.58 9.22 5.00
CA MET A 50 14.67 8.43 5.61
C MET A 50 15.73 8.05 4.58
N ILE A 51 15.34 7.52 3.41
CA ILE A 51 16.29 7.20 2.34
C ILE A 51 17.07 8.44 1.91
N HIS A 52 16.38 9.58 1.77
CA HIS A 52 17.03 10.83 1.36
C HIS A 52 18.02 11.33 2.42
N TRP A 53 17.69 11.23 3.71
CA TRP A 53 18.59 11.55 4.82
C TRP A 53 19.85 10.69 4.81
N PHE A 54 19.71 9.37 4.64
CA PHE A 54 20.87 8.48 4.50
C PHE A 54 21.70 8.83 3.26
N PHE A 55 21.05 9.08 2.12
CA PHE A 55 21.74 9.47 0.89
C PHE A 55 22.55 10.76 1.07
N LEU A 56 21.97 11.80 1.68
CA LEU A 56 22.68 13.06 1.96
C LEU A 56 23.84 12.86 2.94
N LEU A 57 23.63 12.09 4.01
CA LEU A 57 24.68 11.80 5.00
C LEU A 57 25.91 11.16 4.35
N PHE A 58 25.71 10.23 3.40
CA PHE A 58 26.80 9.56 2.69
C PHE A 58 27.35 10.32 1.49
N HIS A 59 26.59 11.26 0.91
CA HIS A 59 27.03 12.03 -0.26
C HIS A 59 27.74 13.34 0.10
N VAL A 60 27.37 13.98 1.21
CA VAL A 60 27.89 15.30 1.61
C VAL A 60 29.15 15.19 2.47
N SER A 61 29.46 14.01 3.02
CA SER A 61 30.66 13.78 3.84
C SER A 61 31.94 13.74 2.97
N PRO A 62 32.79 14.80 2.99
CA PRO A 62 33.91 14.95 2.05
C PRO A 62 35.02 13.92 2.26
N GLU A 63 35.14 13.37 3.47
CA GLU A 63 36.18 12.39 3.83
C GLU A 63 35.94 11.00 3.20
N VAL A 64 34.72 10.71 2.75
CA VAL A 64 34.34 9.41 2.18
C VAL A 64 34.46 9.41 0.65
N THR A 65 34.56 10.58 0.02
CA THR A 65 34.46 10.77 -1.43
C THR A 65 35.62 10.16 -2.24
N HIS A 66 36.83 10.09 -1.66
CA HIS A 66 38.03 9.56 -2.33
C HIS A 66 38.48 8.17 -1.83
N SER A 67 37.73 7.57 -0.90
CA SER A 67 38.10 6.32 -0.24
C SER A 67 37.23 5.15 -0.71
N PRO A 68 37.76 3.91 -0.84
CA PRO A 68 36.96 2.71 -1.13
C PRO A 68 35.81 2.47 -0.13
N LEU A 69 35.85 3.14 1.03
CA LEU A 69 34.81 3.14 2.04
C LEU A 69 33.43 3.57 1.53
N ARG A 70 33.36 4.37 0.45
CA ARG A 70 32.09 4.79 -0.18
C ARG A 70 31.21 3.62 -0.64
N ILE A 71 31.82 2.50 -1.03
CA ILE A 71 31.12 1.29 -1.50
C ILE A 71 30.97 0.28 -0.36
N ILE A 72 31.98 0.20 0.52
CA ILE A 72 32.00 -0.78 1.63
C ILE A 72 30.87 -0.49 2.63
N ILE A 73 30.61 0.78 2.96
CA ILE A 73 29.58 1.16 3.94
C ILE A 73 28.16 0.74 3.48
N PRO A 74 27.68 1.13 2.28
CA PRO A 74 26.37 0.66 1.80
C PRO A 74 26.34 -0.85 1.56
N ALA A 75 27.46 -1.49 1.19
CA ALA A 75 27.54 -2.95 1.06
C ALA A 75 27.33 -3.67 2.40
N ILE A 76 27.93 -3.17 3.49
CA ILE A 76 27.70 -3.70 4.85
C ILE A 76 26.25 -3.46 5.28
N GLY A 77 25.70 -2.28 5.00
CA GLY A 77 24.29 -1.98 5.25
C GLY A 77 23.36 -2.96 4.52
N LEU A 78 23.63 -3.25 3.25
CA LEU A 78 22.88 -4.21 2.46
C LEU A 78 23.02 -5.64 3.02
N LEU A 79 24.23 -6.03 3.46
CA LEU A 79 24.49 -7.32 4.09
C LEU A 79 23.70 -7.48 5.40
N LEU A 80 23.67 -6.46 6.24
CA LEU A 80 22.90 -6.46 7.48
C LEU A 80 21.40 -6.57 7.22
N VAL A 81 20.86 -5.77 6.30
CA VAL A 81 19.45 -5.84 5.91
C VAL A 81 19.12 -7.22 5.33
N GLY A 82 19.99 -7.78 4.49
CA GLY A 82 19.86 -9.13 3.95
C GLY A 82 19.87 -10.21 5.04
N PHE A 83 20.74 -10.07 6.05
CA PHE A 83 20.80 -11.01 7.16
C PHE A 83 19.55 -10.94 8.05
N ILE A 84 19.11 -9.74 8.40
CA ILE A 84 17.91 -9.50 9.21
C ILE A 84 16.67 -10.06 8.50
N THR A 85 16.50 -9.72 7.22
CA THR A 85 15.36 -10.21 6.42
C THR A 85 15.38 -11.73 6.26
N ASN A 86 16.57 -12.36 6.15
CA ASN A 86 16.66 -13.80 5.99
C ASN A 86 16.44 -14.59 7.29
N TYR A 87 16.71 -14.00 8.46
CA TYR A 87 16.58 -14.69 9.75
C TYR A 87 15.27 -14.36 10.47
N PHE A 88 14.87 -13.08 10.48
CA PHE A 88 13.70 -12.60 11.21
C PHE A 88 12.43 -12.50 10.35
N ALA A 89 12.57 -12.21 9.05
CA ALA A 89 11.43 -11.82 8.21
C ALA A 89 11.43 -12.55 6.85
N ARG A 90 11.60 -13.87 6.86
CA ARG A 90 11.59 -14.73 5.64
C ARG A 90 10.32 -14.56 4.81
N GLU A 91 9.25 -14.16 5.45
CA GLU A 91 7.91 -13.92 4.92
C GLU A 91 7.82 -12.67 4.03
N VAL A 92 8.70 -11.67 4.22
CA VAL A 92 8.73 -10.40 3.46
C VAL A 92 9.28 -10.60 2.03
N LYS A 93 9.80 -11.80 1.72
CA LYS A 93 10.22 -12.17 0.35
C LYS A 93 9.03 -12.41 -0.60
N GLY A 94 7.80 -12.50 -0.07
CA GLY A 94 6.59 -12.53 -0.88
C GLY A 94 6.46 -11.27 -1.74
N HIS A 95 6.04 -11.42 -2.99
CA HIS A 95 5.76 -10.27 -3.84
C HIS A 95 4.52 -9.55 -3.29
N GLY A 96 4.72 -8.39 -2.67
CA GLY A 96 3.67 -7.69 -1.92
C GLY A 96 2.39 -7.44 -2.74
N VAL A 97 2.53 -7.09 -4.02
CA VAL A 97 1.38 -6.78 -4.89
C VAL A 97 0.56 -8.04 -5.25
N PRO A 98 1.17 -9.15 -5.75
CA PRO A 98 0.47 -10.43 -5.94
C PRO A 98 -0.24 -10.99 -4.72
N GLN A 99 0.34 -10.89 -3.51
CA GLN A 99 -0.32 -11.41 -2.30
C GLN A 99 -1.63 -10.68 -1.99
N ILE A 100 -1.64 -9.35 -2.12
CA ILE A 100 -2.84 -8.54 -1.90
C ILE A 100 -3.89 -8.90 -2.95
N LEU A 101 -3.48 -9.02 -4.21
CA LEU A 101 -4.36 -9.40 -5.32
C LEU A 101 -4.93 -10.82 -5.14
N GLU A 102 -4.13 -11.80 -4.72
CA GLU A 102 -4.59 -13.16 -4.40
C GLU A 102 -5.63 -13.13 -3.27
N SER A 103 -5.37 -12.35 -2.22
CA SER A 103 -6.29 -12.25 -1.10
C SER A 103 -7.62 -11.60 -1.51
N LEU A 104 -7.59 -10.62 -2.41
CA LEU A 104 -8.77 -9.97 -2.94
C LEU A 104 -9.58 -10.92 -3.84
N ALA A 105 -8.91 -11.65 -4.73
CA ALA A 105 -9.54 -12.54 -5.70
C ALA A 105 -10.06 -13.86 -5.09
N LEU A 106 -9.30 -14.46 -4.16
CA LEU A 106 -9.55 -15.82 -3.65
C LEU A 106 -10.02 -15.87 -2.19
N ARG A 107 -9.78 -14.82 -1.40
CA ARG A 107 -9.98 -14.86 0.08
C ARG A 107 -10.86 -13.72 0.60
N GLY A 108 -11.57 -13.02 -0.28
CA GLY A 108 -12.46 -11.91 0.09
C GLY A 108 -11.74 -10.76 0.80
N GLY A 109 -10.46 -10.54 0.51
CA GLY A 109 -9.65 -9.46 1.09
C GLY A 109 -9.10 -9.73 2.49
N ARG A 110 -9.21 -10.95 3.03
CA ARG A 110 -8.64 -11.30 4.34
C ARG A 110 -7.16 -11.67 4.21
N ILE A 111 -6.29 -10.79 4.68
CA ILE A 111 -4.84 -11.04 4.81
C ILE A 111 -4.59 -11.69 6.18
N ARG A 112 -3.80 -12.78 6.21
CA ARG A 112 -3.43 -13.45 7.47
C ARG A 112 -2.44 -12.55 8.22
N PRO A 113 -2.62 -12.28 9.54
CA PRO A 113 -1.78 -11.35 10.30
C PRO A 113 -0.37 -11.87 10.60
N ARG A 114 -0.09 -13.14 10.31
CA ARG A 114 1.20 -13.79 10.58
C ARG A 114 2.15 -13.67 9.37
N ILE A 115 2.14 -12.53 8.68
CA ILE A 115 3.00 -12.29 7.49
C ILE A 115 3.37 -10.81 7.30
N ALA A 116 3.28 -9.96 8.35
CA ALA A 116 3.68 -8.56 8.31
C ALA A 116 4.64 -8.25 9.45
#